data_AF-Q6TXV1-F1
#
_entry.id   AF-Q6TXV1-F1
#
_cell.length_a   1.000
_cell.length_b   1.000
_cell.length_c   1.000
_cell.angle_alpha   90.00
_cell.angle_beta   90.00
_cell.angle_gamma   90.00
#
_symmetry.space_group_name_H-M   'P 1'
#
loop_
_entity.id
_entity.type
_entity.pdbx_description
1 polymer ?
#
loop_
_entity_poly.entity_id
_entity_poly.type
_entity_poly.pdbx_seq_one_letter_code
_entity_poly.pdbx_strand_id
1 'polypeptide(L)'
;LKKVFHGTKGPTFGTKVSNNPACPKPEMIKGLRAHTDAGGIILLFQDDKVSGLQLLKDGDWIDVPPLNHSIVINLGDQLEVITNGR
;
A
#
# COMPACT_ATOMS: atom_id res chain seq x y z
N LEU A 1 -2.31 -21.64 -2.16
CA LEU A 1 -2.76 -20.22 -2.23
C LEU A 1 -4.14 -19.99 -1.62
N LYS A 2 -5.27 -20.49 -2.18
CA LYS A 2 -6.62 -20.23 -1.61
C LYS A 2 -6.76 -20.55 -0.11
N LYS A 3 -6.21 -21.68 0.36
CA LYS A 3 -6.25 -22.07 1.77
C LYS A 3 -5.42 -21.19 2.70
N VAL A 4 -4.46 -20.43 2.15
CA VAL A 4 -3.48 -19.69 2.93
C VAL A 4 -4.00 -18.31 3.35
N PHE A 5 -4.97 -17.77 2.62
CA PHE A 5 -5.70 -16.55 2.99
C PHE A 5 -7.06 -16.81 3.64
N HIS A 6 -7.38 -18.06 3.94
CA HIS A 6 -8.68 -18.41 4.53
C HIS A 6 -8.55 -18.46 6.06
N GLY A 7 -9.14 -17.47 6.74
CA GLY A 7 -9.54 -17.63 8.13
C GLY A 7 -10.71 -18.61 8.25
N THR A 8 -11.19 -18.87 9.48
CA THR A 8 -12.30 -19.80 9.76
C THR A 8 -13.61 -19.46 9.06
N LYS A 9 -13.75 -18.24 8.52
CA LYS A 9 -14.94 -17.73 7.83
C LYS A 9 -14.68 -17.22 6.40
N GLY A 10 -13.52 -17.52 5.81
CA GLY A 10 -13.11 -16.95 4.52
C GLY A 10 -12.03 -15.87 4.65
N PRO A 11 -11.68 -15.19 3.54
CA PRO A 11 -10.76 -14.06 3.57
C PRO A 11 -11.40 -12.83 4.21
N THR A 12 -10.60 -12.01 4.88
CA THR A 12 -11.01 -10.67 5.30
C THR A 12 -10.78 -9.70 4.15
N PHE A 13 -11.80 -8.89 3.81
CA PHE A 13 -11.72 -7.86 2.79
C PHE A 13 -12.31 -6.56 3.33
N GLY A 14 -11.60 -5.45 3.13
CA GLY A 14 -12.03 -4.14 3.60
C GLY A 14 -11.33 -3.03 2.83
N THR A 15 -11.93 -1.84 2.85
CA THR A 15 -11.43 -0.68 2.12
C THR A 15 -11.12 0.44 3.10
N LYS A 16 -9.87 0.90 3.11
CA LYS A 16 -9.49 2.17 3.75
C LYS A 16 -9.67 3.29 2.73
N VAL A 17 -10.63 4.18 2.98
CA VAL A 17 -10.82 5.40 2.17
C VAL A 17 -10.12 6.56 2.89
N SER A 18 -9.26 7.30 2.21
CA SER A 18 -8.44 8.35 2.83
C SER A 18 -8.27 9.54 1.90
N ASN A 19 -8.15 10.74 2.49
CA ASN A 19 -7.78 11.96 1.80
C ASN A 19 -6.61 12.62 2.55
N ASN A 20 -5.60 13.07 1.82
CA ASN A 20 -4.46 13.82 2.37
C ASN A 20 -4.61 15.29 1.95
N PRO A 21 -5.10 16.18 2.83
CA PRO A 21 -5.27 17.58 2.49
C PRO A 21 -3.92 18.30 2.34
N ALA A 22 -3.95 19.48 1.71
CA ALA A 22 -2.77 20.32 1.59
C ALA A 22 -2.17 20.65 2.97
N CYS A 23 -0.86 20.46 3.12
CA CYS A 23 -0.12 20.75 4.34
C CYS A 23 0.79 21.96 4.12
N PRO A 24 0.73 23.02 4.95
CA PRO A 24 1.62 24.18 4.81
C PRO A 24 3.10 23.89 5.12
N LYS A 25 3.38 22.81 5.86
CA LYS A 25 4.73 22.40 6.32
C LYS A 25 4.96 20.89 6.12
N PRO A 26 4.97 20.40 4.87
CA PRO A 26 5.06 18.96 4.55
C PRO A 26 6.39 18.31 4.97
N GLU A 27 7.41 19.11 5.27
CA GLU A 27 8.69 18.65 5.84
C GLU A 27 8.57 18.22 7.31
N MET A 28 7.59 18.78 8.04
CA MET A 28 7.42 18.54 9.48
C MET A 28 6.52 17.35 9.79
N ILE A 29 5.67 16.93 8.84
CA ILE A 29 4.72 15.83 9.02
C ILE A 29 4.45 15.09 7.71
N LYS A 30 4.24 13.78 7.80
CA LYS A 30 3.86 12.93 6.66
C LYS A 30 2.36 12.61 6.73
N GLY A 31 1.71 12.52 5.57
CA GLY A 31 0.31 12.08 5.49
C GLY A 31 0.10 10.68 6.08
N LEU A 32 1.07 9.79 5.83
CA LEU A 32 1.21 8.50 6.50
C LEU A 32 2.69 8.20 6.70
N ARG A 33 3.08 7.69 7.87
CA ARG A 33 4.46 7.30 8.15
C ARG A 33 4.81 5.99 7.43
N ALA A 34 6.10 5.75 7.22
CA ALA A 34 6.60 4.52 6.62
C ALA A 34 6.12 3.29 7.41
N HIS A 35 5.67 2.27 6.67
CA HIS A 35 5.21 0.97 7.20
C HIS A 35 5.21 -0.05 6.06
N THR A 36 5.11 -1.33 6.41
CA THR A 36 4.66 -2.40 5.52
C THR A 36 3.19 -2.72 5.81
N ASP A 37 2.50 -3.31 4.83
CA ASP A 37 1.12 -3.73 5.02
C ASP A 37 1.07 -5.11 5.67
N ALA A 38 0.41 -5.24 6.83
CA ALA A 38 0.33 -6.52 7.55
C ALA A 38 -0.42 -7.64 6.80
N GLY A 39 -1.19 -7.29 5.77
CA GLY A 39 -2.15 -8.18 5.10
C GLY A 39 -1.56 -9.06 3.99
N GLY A 40 -2.42 -9.45 3.05
CA GLY A 40 -2.07 -10.26 1.89
C GLY A 40 -1.74 -9.40 0.66
N ILE A 41 -2.73 -9.19 -0.21
CA ILE A 41 -2.61 -8.35 -1.40
C ILE A 41 -3.39 -7.05 -1.20
N ILE A 42 -2.79 -5.93 -1.63
CA ILE A 42 -3.38 -4.60 -1.55
C ILE A 42 -3.67 -4.13 -2.97
N LEU A 43 -4.87 -3.60 -3.17
CA LEU A 43 -5.30 -2.99 -4.42
C LEU A 43 -5.64 -1.53 -4.12
N LEU A 44 -4.79 -0.62 -4.57
CA LEU A 44 -4.93 0.81 -4.33
C LEU A 44 -5.38 1.52 -5.61
N PHE A 45 -6.55 2.17 -5.51
CA PHE A 45 -6.97 3.19 -6.46
C PHE A 45 -6.61 4.56 -5.87
N GLN A 46 -5.49 5.14 -6.34
CA GLN A 46 -5.01 6.44 -5.89
C GLN A 46 -5.48 7.57 -6.81
N ASP A 47 -5.28 8.82 -6.37
CA ASP A 47 -5.50 10.01 -7.19
C ASP A 47 -4.68 9.92 -8.49
N ASP A 48 -5.27 10.33 -9.62
CA ASP A 48 -4.65 10.23 -10.94
C ASP A 48 -3.81 11.45 -11.33
N LYS A 49 -3.75 12.47 -10.47
CA LYS A 49 -3.03 13.73 -10.70
C LYS A 49 -2.11 14.14 -9.56
N VAL A 50 -2.50 13.88 -8.31
CA VAL A 50 -1.77 14.28 -7.12
C VAL A 50 -0.88 13.13 -6.64
N SER A 51 0.44 13.34 -6.66
CA SER A 51 1.40 12.38 -6.13
C SER A 51 1.46 12.39 -4.59
N GLY A 52 2.12 11.38 -4.00
CA GLY A 52 2.34 11.33 -2.56
C GLY A 52 2.64 9.94 -2.02
N LEU A 53 2.29 8.87 -2.76
CA LEU A 53 2.72 7.53 -2.45
C LEU A 53 4.17 7.32 -2.87
N GLN A 54 4.98 6.82 -1.95
CA GLN A 54 6.38 6.45 -2.19
C GLN A 54 6.64 5.04 -1.66
N LEU A 55 7.50 4.30 -2.34
CA LEU A 55 8.06 3.03 -1.85
C LEU A 55 9.57 3.19 -1.64
N LEU A 56 10.14 2.44 -0.71
CA LEU A 56 11.58 2.41 -0.48
C LEU A 56 12.19 1.24 -1.27
N LYS A 57 13.16 1.52 -2.14
CA LYS A 57 13.89 0.51 -2.90
C LYS A 57 15.36 0.90 -2.98
N ASP A 58 16.24 -0.05 -2.69
CA ASP A 58 17.69 0.13 -2.77
C ASP A 58 18.22 1.32 -1.94
N GLY A 59 17.51 1.69 -0.87
CA GLY A 59 17.84 2.82 0.01
C GLY A 59 17.18 4.15 -0.36
N ASP A 60 16.52 4.23 -1.52
CA ASP A 60 15.92 5.45 -2.05
C ASP A 60 14.38 5.39 -2.05
N TRP A 61 13.76 6.52 -1.71
CA TRP A 61 12.31 6.71 -1.86
C TRP A 61 11.98 6.97 -3.32
N ILE A 62 11.14 6.11 -3.89
CA ILE A 62 10.68 6.17 -5.28
C ILE A 62 9.18 6.51 -5.28
N ASP A 63 8.80 7.57 -5.98
CA ASP A 63 7.40 7.91 -6.20
C ASP A 63 6.69 6.82 -7.01
N VAL A 64 5.49 6.43 -6.57
CA VAL A 64 4.57 5.63 -7.39
C VAL A 64 3.73 6.61 -8.21
N PRO A 65 3.95 6.73 -9.52
CA PRO A 65 3.36 7.81 -10.30
C PRO A 65 1.83 7.69 -10.35
N PRO A 66 1.10 8.81 -10.18
CA PRO A 66 -0.32 8.88 -10.53
C PRO A 66 -0.53 8.49 -11.98
N LEU A 67 -1.45 7.57 -12.23
CA LEU A 67 -1.77 7.10 -13.57
C LEU A 67 -3.28 6.88 -13.70
N ASN A 68 -3.89 7.56 -14.67
CA ASN A 68 -5.31 7.50 -14.90
C ASN A 68 -5.80 6.06 -15.16
N HIS A 69 -6.92 5.70 -14.54
CA HIS A 69 -7.56 4.38 -14.62
C HIS A 69 -6.64 3.19 -14.25
N SER A 70 -5.65 3.41 -13.39
CA SER A 70 -4.73 2.36 -12.92
C SER A 70 -5.04 1.89 -11.49
N ILE A 71 -4.59 0.68 -11.17
CA ILE A 71 -4.56 0.14 -9.81
C ILE A 71 -3.10 -0.15 -9.46
N VAL A 72 -2.64 0.39 -8.33
CA VAL A 72 -1.37 0.01 -7.74
C VAL A 72 -1.58 -1.27 -6.93
N ILE A 73 -0.68 -2.23 -7.11
CA ILE A 73 -0.70 -3.49 -6.36
C ILE A 73 0.59 -3.59 -5.58
N ASN A 74 0.49 -3.89 -4.29
CA ASN A 74 1.62 -4.32 -3.49
C ASN A 74 1.25 -5.55 -2.64
N LEU A 75 2.30 -6.21 -2.15
CA LEU A 75 2.20 -7.40 -1.32
C LEU A 75 2.46 -6.97 0.13
N GLY A 76 1.72 -7.58 1.05
CA GLY A 76 1.89 -7.42 2.48
C GLY A 76 2.64 -8.57 3.13
N ASP A 77 2.89 -8.44 4.42
CA ASP A 77 3.72 -9.31 5.24
C ASP A 77 3.26 -10.77 5.20
N GLN A 78 1.95 -11.04 5.11
CA GLN A 78 1.47 -12.43 5.01
C GLN A 78 1.98 -13.10 3.74
N LEU A 79 2.06 -12.37 2.62
CA LEU A 79 2.58 -12.96 1.38
C LEU A 79 4.07 -13.26 1.48
N GLU A 80 4.84 -12.40 2.12
CA GLU A 80 6.27 -12.65 2.39
C GLU A 80 6.46 -13.93 3.21
N VAL A 81 5.68 -14.13 4.28
CA VAL A 81 5.72 -15.37 5.08
C VAL A 81 5.39 -16.60 4.22
N ILE A 82 4.37 -16.50 3.37
CA ILE A 82 3.89 -17.62 2.55
C ILE A 82 4.91 -17.99 1.46
N THR A 83 5.59 -16.99 0.87
CA THR A 83 6.64 -17.21 -0.12
C THR A 83 7.99 -17.53 0.51
N ASN A 84 8.08 -17.51 1.85
CA ASN A 84 9.31 -17.70 2.61
C ASN A 84 10.38 -16.67 2.23
N GLY A 85 10.00 -15.40 2.18
CA GLY A 85 10.89 -14.27 1.90
C GLY A 85 11.30 -14.12 0.44
N ARG A 86 10.60 -14.79 -0.49
CA ARG A 86 10.84 -14.68 -1.93
C ARG A 86 9.98 -13.61 -2.59
#